data_AF-A0A9E6CJW1-F1
#
_entry.id   AF-A0A9E6CJW1-F1
#
_cell.length_a   1.000
_cell.length_b   1.000
_cell.length_c   1.000
_cell.angle_alpha   90.00
_cell.angle_beta   90.00
_cell.angle_gamma   90.00
#
_symmetry.space_group_name_H-M   'P 1'
#
loop_
_entity.id
_entity.type
_entity.pdbx_description
1 polymer ?
#
loop_
_entity_poly.entity_id
_entity_poly.type
_entity_poly.pdbx_seq_one_letter_code
_entity_poly.pdbx_strand_id
1 'polypeptide(L)' 'MEKKYYDIQDVINAGYNLTPLKCRHCGHIGEVIFLQYIGDGQCSMCGEWQLEKEV' A
#
# COMPACT_ATOMS: atom_id res chain seq x y z
N MET A 1 -17.29 -10.50 3.85
CA MET A 1 -17.09 -9.58 2.70
C MET A 1 -15.63 -9.64 2.34
N GLU A 2 -15.28 -10.12 1.16
CA GLU A 2 -13.90 -10.04 0.66
C GLU A 2 -13.59 -8.58 0.31
N LYS A 3 -12.46 -8.06 0.80
CA LYS A 3 -11.97 -6.72 0.42
C LYS A 3 -11.59 -6.75 -1.07
N LYS A 4 -12.04 -5.76 -1.84
CA LYS A 4 -11.68 -5.61 -3.27
C LYS A 4 -10.24 -5.12 -3.49
N TYR A 5 -9.64 -4.51 -2.46
CA TYR A 5 -8.27 -4.01 -2.42
C TYR A 5 -7.86 -3.81 -0.97
N TYR A 6 -6.55 -3.71 -0.75
CA TYR A 6 -5.92 -3.48 0.55
C TYR A 6 -5.12 -2.17 0.53
N ASP A 7 -4.77 -1.64 1.69
CA ASP A 7 -3.77 -0.58 1.82
C ASP A 7 -2.49 -1.10 2.50
N ILE A 8 -1.51 -0.23 2.71
CA ILE A 8 -0.24 -0.64 3.35
C ILE A 8 -0.42 -1.00 4.81
N GLN A 9 -1.39 -0.41 5.51
CA GLN A 9 -1.65 -0.77 6.90
C GLN A 9 -2.20 -2.20 7.01
N ASP A 10 -3.05 -2.62 6.07
CA ASP A 10 -3.51 -4.02 5.97
C ASP A 10 -2.33 -4.99 5.80
N VAL A 11 -1.36 -4.66 4.94
CA VAL A 11 -0.16 -5.50 4.71
C VAL A 11 0.67 -5.64 5.97
N ILE A 12 0.90 -4.52 6.67
CA ILE A 12 1.63 -4.49 7.94
C ILE A 12 0.93 -5.33 8.99
N ASN A 13 -0.38 -5.15 9.14
CA ASN A 13 -1.18 -5.89 10.12
C ASN A 13 -1.25 -7.40 9.81
N ALA A 14 -1.23 -7.77 8.53
CA ALA A 14 -1.24 -9.17 8.10
C ALA A 14 0.12 -9.86 8.28
N GLY A 15 1.23 -9.11 8.19
CA GLY A 15 2.58 -9.65 8.23
C GLY A 15 3.00 -10.39 6.94
N TYR A 16 2.23 -10.27 5.86
CA TYR A 16 2.54 -10.79 4.54
C TYR A 16 1.95 -9.90 3.44
N ASN A 17 2.48 -10.00 2.21
CA ASN A 17 2.02 -9.18 1.09
C ASN A 17 0.56 -9.49 0.73
N LEU A 18 -0.26 -8.44 0.63
CA LEU A 18 -1.63 -8.49 0.14
C LEU A 18 -1.70 -7.84 -1.25
N THR A 19 -2.62 -8.31 -2.09
CA THR A 19 -2.83 -7.78 -3.44
C THR A 19 -4.31 -7.85 -3.82
N PRO A 20 -4.83 -6.88 -4.58
CA PRO A 20 -4.17 -5.66 -5.04
C PRO A 20 -4.13 -4.57 -3.97
N LEU A 21 -3.09 -3.75 -4.00
CA LEU A 21 -2.92 -2.60 -3.10
C LEU A 21 -3.45 -1.31 -3.75
N LYS A 22 -4.19 -0.51 -3.00
CA LYS A 22 -4.69 0.79 -3.44
C LYS A 22 -3.83 1.92 -2.89
N CYS A 23 -3.39 2.82 -3.77
CA CYS A 23 -2.69 4.02 -3.39
C CYS A 23 -3.64 4.98 -2.64
N ARG A 24 -3.25 5.43 -1.45
CA ARG A 24 -4.03 6.39 -0.65
C ARG A 24 -4.02 7.81 -1.22
N HIS A 25 -3.02 8.14 -2.04
CA HIS A 25 -2.83 9.48 -2.59
C HIS A 25 -3.52 9.68 -3.94
N CYS A 26 -3.35 8.74 -4.88
CA CYS A 26 -3.91 8.86 -6.23
C CYS A 26 -5.07 7.89 -6.50
N GLY A 27 -5.40 6.98 -5.58
CA GLY A 27 -6.53 6.07 -5.69
C GLY A 27 -6.35 4.88 -6.65
N HIS A 28 -5.23 4.78 -7.36
CA HIS A 28 -4.94 3.66 -8.28
C HIS A 28 -4.82 2.33 -7.52
N ILE A 29 -5.31 1.25 -8.12
CA ILE A 29 -5.35 -0.10 -7.53
C ILE A 29 -4.38 -1.01 -8.30
N GLY A 30 -3.57 -1.79 -7.58
CA GLY A 30 -2.60 -2.73 -8.14
C GLY A 30 -1.19 -2.15 -8.34
N GLU A 31 -1.02 -0.85 -8.12
CA GLU A 31 0.18 -0.09 -8.46
C GLU A 31 0.95 0.39 -7.23
N VAL A 32 0.72 -0.23 -6.08
CA VAL A 32 1.53 0.00 -4.88
C VAL A 32 2.37 -1.22 -4.62
N ILE A 33 3.69 -1.01 -4.51
CA ILE A 33 4.66 -2.06 -4.25
C ILE A 33 5.08 -1.94 -2.79
N PHE A 34 4.83 -2.95 -1.98
CA PHE A 34 5.32 -3.00 -0.60
C PHE A 34 6.81 -3.36 -0.57
N LEU A 35 7.61 -2.47 0.00
CA LEU A 35 9.06 -2.62 0.14
C LEU A 35 9.38 -3.02 1.58
N GLN A 36 9.44 -4.34 1.82
CA GLN A 36 9.59 -4.92 3.17
C GLN A 36 10.79 -4.38 3.96
N TYR A 37 11.89 -4.04 3.28
CA TYR A 37 13.10 -3.49 3.92
C TYR A 37 12.92 -2.03 4.39
N ILE A 38 11.93 -1.31 3.85
CA ILE A 38 11.53 0.03 4.28
C ILE A 38 10.40 -0.05 5.30
N GLY A 39 9.52 -1.04 5.16
CA GLY A 39 8.29 -1.14 5.95
C GLY A 39 7.16 -0.25 5.43
N ASP A 40 7.26 0.22 4.18
CA ASP A 40 6.24 1.04 3.51
C ASP A 40 6.02 0.54 2.07
N GLY A 41 4.93 0.95 1.44
CA GLY A 41 4.74 0.85 0.00
C GLY A 41 4.97 2.15 -0.74
N GLN A 42 5.42 2.04 -1.98
CA GLN A 42 5.50 3.16 -2.92
C GLN A 42 4.54 2.93 -4.07
N CYS A 43 3.82 3.98 -4.47
CA CYS A 43 2.98 3.90 -5.66
C CYS A 43 3.82 4.13 -6.92
N SER A 44 3.84 3.16 -7.84
CA SER A 44 4.50 3.27 -9.16
C SER A 44 3.88 4.36 -10.05
N MET A 45 2.61 4.72 -9.83
CA MET A 45 1.90 5.72 -10.64
C MET A 45 2.15 7.17 -10.21
N CYS A 46 2.17 7.45 -8.90
CA CYS A 46 2.35 8.82 -8.40
C CYS A 46 3.66 9.06 -7.63
N GLY A 47 4.47 8.02 -7.39
CA GLY A 47 5.76 8.11 -6.70
C GLY A 47 5.67 8.26 -5.17
N GLU A 48 4.48 8.53 -4.64
CA GLU A 48 4.24 8.78 -3.22
C GLU A 48 4.38 7.50 -2.37
N TRP A 49 4.98 7.65 -1.19
CA TRP A 49 5.03 6.65 -0.13
C TRP A 49 3.71 6.60 0.64
N GLN A 50 3.27 5.42 1.08
CA GLN A 50 1.92 5.26 1.64
C GLN A 50 1.83 5.58 3.14
N LEU A 51 2.95 5.63 3.87
CA LEU A 51 2.96 5.93 5.32
C LEU A 51 3.47 7.35 5.65
N GLU A 52 4.00 8.10 4.68
CA GLU A 52 4.62 9.43 4.87
C GLU A 52 3.73 10.54 5.48
N LYS A 53 2.46 10.28 5.84
CA LYS A 53 1.53 11.30 6.37
C LYS A 53 0.90 10.98 7.72
N GLU A 54 1.53 10.15 8.56
CA GLU A 54 1.14 10.06 9.98
C GLU A 54 2.06 10.95 10.82
N VAL A 55 1.73 12.25 10.88
CA VAL A 55 2.27 13.22 11.85
C VAL A 55 1.21 13.50 12.91
#